data_AF-A0A6N9DXN8-F1
#
_entry.id   AF-A0A6N9DXN8-F1
#
_cell.length_a   1.000
_cell.length_b   1.000
_cell.length_c   1.000
_cell.angle_alpha   90.00
_cell.angle_beta   90.00
_cell.angle_gamma   90.00
#
_symmetry.space_group_name_H-M   'P 1'
#
loop_
_entity.id
_entity.type
_entity.pdbx_description
1 polymer ?
#
loop_
_entity_poly.entity_id
_entity_poly.type
_entity_poly.pdbx_seq_one_letter_code
_entity_poly.pdbx_strand_id
1 'polypeptide(L)'
;MEQTLILDTHSFVKEMAEAGMPQPVAEAFVKNYTKYLLGNLATKQDIAVEIAKIETTLTKEIQASQFKIIGVLGGLMAAFAVIIVAVDKLL
;
A
#
# COMPACT_ATOMS: atom_id res chain seq x y z
N MET A 1 17.98 10.14 0.24
CA MET A 1 18.67 10.74 -0.91
C MET A 1 18.05 10.13 -2.15
N GLU A 2 17.16 10.84 -2.83
CA GLU A 2 16.65 10.40 -4.14
C GLU A 2 17.84 10.37 -5.10
N GLN A 3 18.24 9.18 -5.54
CA GLN A 3 19.19 9.06 -6.64
C GLN A 3 18.42 9.33 -7.92
N THR A 4 18.47 10.57 -8.40
CA THR A 4 17.97 10.90 -9.73
C THR A 4 18.87 10.19 -10.75
N LEU A 5 18.37 9.08 -11.31
CA LEU A 5 19.07 8.34 -12.35
C LEU A 5 19.04 9.16 -13.65
N ILE A 6 20.09 9.94 -13.90
CA ILE A 6 20.24 10.68 -15.17
C ILE A 6 20.81 9.70 -16.19
N LEU A 7 19.93 9.17 -17.05
CA LEU A 7 20.33 8.33 -18.17
C LEU A 7 20.75 9.22 -19.35
N ASP A 8 22.02 9.19 -19.73
CA ASP A 8 22.50 9.80 -20.98
C ASP A 8 22.11 8.91 -22.17
N THR A 9 20.98 9.25 -22.79
CA THR A 9 20.42 8.50 -23.91
C THR A 9 21.32 8.55 -25.15
N HIS A 10 22.11 9.61 -25.33
CA HIS A 10 22.95 9.77 -26.52
C HIS A 10 24.18 8.86 -26.44
N SER A 11 24.87 8.87 -25.30
CA SER A 11 26.02 7.98 -25.08
C SER A 11 25.61 6.51 -25.14
N PHE A 12 24.44 6.17 -24.61
CA PHE A 12 23.92 4.79 -24.64
C PHE A 12 23.57 4.30 -26.05
N VAL A 13 22.93 5.13 -26.89
CA VAL A 13 22.67 4.79 -28.30
C VAL A 13 23.98 4.62 -29.07
N LYS A 14 24.98 5.47 -28.79
CA LYS A 14 26.30 5.40 -29.42
C LYS A 14 27.03 4.10 -29.09
N GLU A 15 27.07 3.71 -27.82
CA GLU A 15 27.67 2.44 -27.39
C GLU A 15 26.97 1.23 -28.02
N MET A 16 25.64 1.26 -28.13
CA MET A 16 24.88 0.20 -28.82
C MET A 16 25.19 0.14 -30.32
N ALA A 17 25.33 1.29 -30.97
CA ALA A 17 25.72 1.36 -32.37
C ALA A 17 27.15 0.85 -32.60
N GLU A 18 28.09 1.19 -31.72
CA GLU A 18 29.46 0.67 -31.74
C GLU A 18 29.51 -0.86 -31.49
N ALA A 19 28.57 -1.39 -30.72
CA ALA A 19 28.39 -2.84 -30.52
C ALA A 19 27.71 -3.56 -31.71
N GLY A 20 27.42 -2.85 -32.81
CA GLY A 20 26.83 -3.41 -34.02
C GLY A 20 25.30 -3.40 -34.06
N MET A 21 24.63 -2.70 -33.14
CA MET A 21 23.18 -2.52 -33.18
C MET A 21 22.79 -1.47 -34.24
N PRO A 22 21.82 -1.75 -35.12
CA PRO A 22 21.31 -0.73 -36.02
C PRO A 22 20.77 0.47 -35.25
N GLN A 23 21.15 1.67 -35.65
CA GLN A 23 20.78 2.91 -34.95
C GLN A 23 19.27 3.07 -34.68
N PRO A 24 18.35 2.76 -35.63
CA PRO A 24 16.92 2.84 -35.36
C PRO A 24 16.45 1.89 -34.24
N VAL A 25 17.13 0.74 -34.09
CA VAL A 25 16.84 -0.26 -33.06
C VAL A 25 17.37 0.22 -31.70
N ALA A 26 18.57 0.77 -31.67
CA ALA A 26 19.17 1.34 -30.45
C ALA A 26 18.34 2.52 -29.91
N GLU A 27 17.90 3.43 -30.78
CA GLU A 27 17.03 4.55 -30.41
C GLU A 27 15.67 4.07 -29.88
N ALA A 28 15.05 3.08 -30.53
CA ALA A 28 13.79 2.48 -30.08
C ALA A 28 13.94 1.79 -28.71
N PHE A 29 15.06 1.10 -28.49
CA PHE A 29 15.38 0.45 -27.23
C PHE A 29 15.51 1.46 -26.09
N VAL A 30 16.38 2.46 -26.26
CA VAL A 30 16.62 3.51 -25.25
C VAL A 30 15.34 4.28 -24.94
N LYS A 31 14.54 4.63 -25.95
CA LYS A 31 13.25 5.31 -25.76
C LYS A 31 12.31 4.51 -24.85
N ASN A 32 12.19 3.20 -25.07
CA ASN A 32 11.33 2.35 -24.26
C ASN A 32 11.94 2.13 -22.85
N TYR A 33 13.24 1.92 -22.76
CA TYR A 33 13.95 1.72 -21.51
C TYR A 33 13.83 2.95 -20.58
N THR A 34 14.02 4.15 -21.12
CA THR A 34 13.80 5.42 -20.40
C THR A 34 12.35 5.55 -19.94
N LYS A 35 11.38 5.14 -20.76
CA LYS A 35 9.96 5.17 -20.37
C LYS A 35 9.67 4.24 -19.18
N TYR A 36 10.30 3.08 -19.12
CA TYR A 36 10.19 2.17 -17.96
C TYR A 36 10.91 2.75 -16.75
N LEU A 37 12.16 3.19 -16.87
CA LEU A 37 12.93 3.75 -15.75
C LEU A 37 12.30 5.01 -15.13
N LEU A 38 11.81 5.94 -15.96
CA LEU A 38 11.17 7.17 -15.50
C LEU A 38 9.71 6.96 -15.08
N GLY A 39 9.08 5.88 -15.55
CA GLY A 39 7.75 5.48 -15.13
C GLY A 39 7.78 4.83 -13.76
N ASN A 40 8.25 5.55 -12.73
CA ASN A 40 8.24 5.22 -11.28
C ASN A 40 7.83 3.75 -11.03
N LEU A 41 8.71 2.80 -11.31
CA LEU A 41 8.43 1.41 -11.01
C LEU A 41 8.40 1.30 -9.49
N ALA A 42 7.21 1.11 -8.93
CA ALA A 42 7.08 0.72 -7.54
C ALA A 42 7.92 -0.54 -7.34
N THR A 43 8.99 -0.41 -6.56
CA THR A 43 9.86 -1.52 -6.27
C THR A 43 9.11 -2.52 -5.40
N LYS A 44 9.60 -3.76 -5.33
CA LYS A 44 9.05 -4.75 -4.37
C LYS A 44 9.07 -4.21 -2.93
N GLN A 45 10.03 -3.34 -2.61
CA GLN A 45 10.14 -2.71 -1.31
C GLN A 45 9.04 -1.66 -1.09
N ASP A 46 8.71 -0.85 -2.10
CA ASP A 46 7.60 0.11 -2.03
C ASP A 46 6.26 -0.60 -1.83
N ILE A 47 6.05 -1.72 -2.55
CA ILE A 47 4.87 -2.56 -2.40
C ILE A 47 4.79 -3.15 -0.99
N ALA A 48 5.90 -3.66 -0.44
CA ALA A 48 5.95 -4.23 0.90
C ALA A 48 5.64 -3.18 1.99
N VAL A 49 6.14 -1.96 1.83
CA VAL A 49 5.82 -0.84 2.74
C VAL A 49 4.33 -0.51 2.70
N GLU A 50 3.72 -0.49 1.52
CA GLU A 50 2.30 -0.19 1.39
C GLU A 50 1.41 -1.31 1.96
N ILE A 51 1.80 -2.58 1.76
CA ILE A 51 1.14 -3.73 2.40
C ILE A 51 1.19 -3.60 3.92
N ALA A 52 2.36 -3.30 4.50
CA ALA A 52 2.51 -3.18 5.95
C ALA A 52 1.65 -2.02 6.52
N LYS A 53 1.50 -0.91 5.80
CA LYS A 53 0.59 0.18 6.19
C LYS A 53 -0.87 -0.27 6.17
N ILE A 54 -1.27 -0.98 5.12
CA ILE A 54 -2.64 -1.49 4.97
C ILE A 54 -2.97 -2.47 6.12
N GLU A 55 -2.08 -3.43 6.39
CA GLU A 55 -2.24 -4.39 7.50
C GLU A 55 -2.35 -3.70 8.87
N THR A 56 -1.50 -2.70 9.11
CA THR A 56 -1.54 -1.91 10.35
C THR A 56 -2.86 -1.15 10.49
N THR A 57 -3.36 -0.56 9.41
CA THR A 57 -4.60 0.21 9.39
C THR A 57 -5.81 -0.70 9.62
N LEU A 58 -5.89 -1.81 8.90
CA LEU A 58 -6.92 -2.83 9.08
C LEU A 58 -6.95 -3.36 10.52
N THR A 59 -5.79 -3.65 11.09
CA THR A 59 -5.71 -4.14 12.48
C THR A 59 -6.28 -3.13 13.47
N LYS A 60 -5.96 -1.83 13.30
CA LYS A 60 -6.51 -0.77 14.15
C LYS A 60 -8.02 -0.61 13.99
N GLU A 61 -8.52 -0.66 12.76
CA GLU A 61 -9.96 -0.55 12.48
C GLU A 61 -10.74 -1.74 13.05
N ILE A 62 -10.20 -2.96 12.94
CA ILE A 62 -10.79 -4.17 13.52
C ILE A 62 -10.85 -4.05 15.04
N GLN A 63 -9.77 -3.63 15.70
CA GLN A 63 -9.75 -3.43 17.15
C GLN A 63 -10.77 -2.37 17.59
N ALA A 64 -10.82 -1.23 16.89
CA ALA A 64 -11.80 -0.19 17.19
C ALA A 64 -13.25 -0.69 17.03
N SER A 65 -13.51 -1.52 16.02
CA SER A 65 -14.81 -2.15 15.81
C SER A 65 -15.16 -3.13 16.95
N GLN A 66 -14.21 -3.97 17.38
CA GLN A 66 -14.41 -4.88 18.52
C GLN A 66 -14.75 -4.12 19.81
N PHE A 67 -14.06 -3.02 20.10
CA PHE A 67 -14.37 -2.20 21.28
C PHE A 67 -15.79 -1.61 21.23
N LYS A 68 -16.25 -1.16 20.05
CA LYS A 68 -17.62 -0.67 19.88
C LYS A 68 -18.64 -1.78 20.13
N ILE A 69 -18.42 -2.97 19.58
CA ILE A 69 -19.29 -4.13 19.78
C ILE A 69 -19.36 -4.49 21.27
N ILE A 70 -18.21 -4.59 21.94
CA ILE A 70 -18.14 -4.89 23.38
C ILE A 70 -18.88 -3.83 24.19
N GLY A 71 -18.70 -2.54 23.87
CA GLY A 71 -19.40 -1.45 24.55
C GLY A 71 -20.93 -1.54 24.41
N VAL A 72 -21.42 -1.83 23.21
CA VAL A 72 -22.86 -2.00 22.94
C VAL A 72 -23.40 -3.22 23.71
N LEU A 73 -22.73 -4.37 23.63
CA LEU A 73 -23.16 -5.57 24.34
C LEU A 73 -23.13 -5.38 25.86
N GLY A 74 -22.09 -4.75 26.40
CA GLY A 74 -22.00 -4.43 27.82
C GLY A 74 -23.13 -3.52 28.29
N GLY A 75 -23.48 -2.50 27.50
CA GLY A 75 -24.62 -1.62 27.77
C GLY A 75 -25.96 -2.35 27.76
N LEU A 76 -26.18 -3.23 26.79
CA LEU A 76 -27.39 -4.07 26.71
C LEU A 76 -27.49 -5.02 27.92
N MET A 77 -26.39 -5.68 28.29
CA MET A 77 -26.36 -6.57 29.47
C MET A 77 -26.67 -5.82 30.77
N ALA A 78 -26.13 -4.61 30.94
CA ALA A 78 -26.45 -3.78 32.09
C ALA A 78 -27.94 -3.39 32.12
N ALA A 79 -28.53 -3.05 30.97
CA ALA A 79 -29.96 -2.76 30.87
C ALA A 79 -30.82 -3.98 31.26
N PHE A 80 -30.47 -5.18 30.78
CA PHE A 80 -31.16 -6.42 31.17
C PHE A 80 -31.06 -6.69 32.66
N ALA A 81 -29.90 -6.47 33.28
CA ALA A 81 -29.73 -6.66 34.72
C ALA A 81 -30.65 -5.74 35.54
N VAL A 82 -30.79 -4.48 35.13
CA VAL A 82 -31.71 -3.52 35.78
C VAL A 82 -33.16 -3.98 35.66
N ILE A 83 -33.57 -4.46 34.48
CA ILE A 83 -34.94 -4.95 34.25
C ILE A 83 -35.23 -6.16 35.13
N ILE A 84 -34.32 -7.14 35.22
CA ILE A 84 -34.49 -8.34 36.04
C ILE A 84 -34.70 -7.95 37.52
N VAL A 85 -33.86 -7.07 38.06
CA VAL A 85 -33.99 -6.60 39.45
C VAL A 85 -35.30 -5.83 39.68
N ALA A 86 -35.77 -5.07 38.70
CA ALA A 86 -37.04 -4.36 38.79
C ALA A 86 -38.25 -5.32 38.82
N VAL A 87 -38.20 -6.40 38.02
CA VAL A 87 -39.24 -7.44 38.01
C VAL A 87 -39.26 -8.22 39.32
N ASP A 88 -38.10 -8.57 39.88
CA ASP A 88 -38.00 -9.27 41.17
C ASP A 88 -38.61 -8.46 42.32
N LYS A 89 -38.52 -7.12 42.27
CA LYS A 89 -39.16 -6.22 43.25
C LYS A 89 -40.67 -6.04 43.07
N LEU A 90 -41.22 -6.46 41.93
CA LEU A 90 -42.64 -6.30 41.59
C LEU A 90 -43.46 -7.58 41.85
N LEU A 91 -42.80 -8.73 41.99
CA LEU A 91 -43.37 -10.02 42.37
C LEU A 91 -43.36 -10.20 43.90
#